data_AF-A0A3N9P4E5-F1
#
_entry.id   AF-A0A3N9P4E5-F1
#
_cell.length_a   1.000
_cell.length_b   1.000
_cell.length_c   1.000
_cell.angle_alpha   90.00
_cell.angle_beta   90.00
_cell.angle_gamma   90.00
#
_symmetry.space_group_name_H-M   'P 1'
#
loop_
_entity.id
_entity.type
_entity.pdbx_description
1 polymer ?
#
loop_
_entity_poly.entity_id
_entity_poly.type
_entity_poly.pdbx_seq_one_letter_code
_entity_poly.pdbx_strand_id
1 'polypeptide(L)'
;MVRMVERDKNHPSIIIWSMGNEAGAGPNFEACYAAAKAIDPTRPIHYERQNEIADIESVMYPSVEWLEEQGRKKSAKPFFMCEYAHAMGNAVGNLQEYWDVIEKYPRLIGGCVWDWVDQGLAKPIPGQPDKFFFAYGGDFGDFPTDYNFCINGLTTPDRRVTAKLMEVKKVYQYIDIKWVDGSNDKVQIKNKFQFHNLSEFDASWSLSEDGAIIQSGVLAPVDLEPGQSTAIDIPYAQLRVTPGAVYFLRLEFALRADELWAKRGHIIAWEQMSLPFAATAAPMATASSPLLVDESGDDVQISGKGFDLAFDKKQGTITRLVYDNQEVIASDAFVSRIRRGRRRPEMVAHGNGPLPNFFRAPVDNDLQFG
;
A
#
# COMPACT_ATOMS: atom_id res chain seq x y z
N MET A 1 -28.62 -6.92 -21.10
CA MET A 1 -29.05 -7.77 -19.96
C MET A 1 -29.39 -9.20 -20.35
N VAL A 2 -30.52 -9.48 -21.03
CA VAL A 2 -31.02 -10.85 -21.31
C VAL A 2 -29.95 -11.80 -21.86
N ARG A 3 -29.22 -11.41 -22.91
CA ARG A 3 -28.17 -12.25 -23.51
C ARG A 3 -27.06 -12.69 -22.54
N MET A 4 -26.70 -11.83 -21.59
CA MET A 4 -25.68 -12.13 -20.59
C MET A 4 -26.22 -13.15 -19.58
N VAL A 5 -27.40 -12.89 -19.02
CA VAL A 5 -28.01 -13.78 -18.01
C VAL A 5 -28.29 -15.16 -18.61
N GLU A 6 -28.86 -15.23 -19.81
CA GLU A 6 -29.14 -16.50 -20.49
C GLU A 6 -27.88 -17.35 -20.70
N ARG A 7 -26.78 -16.71 -21.11
CA ARG A 7 -25.50 -17.38 -21.36
C ARG A 7 -24.86 -17.85 -20.06
N ASP A 8 -24.91 -17.03 -19.00
CA ASP A 8 -24.00 -17.16 -17.86
C ASP A 8 -24.66 -17.66 -16.56
N LYS A 9 -25.99 -17.79 -16.50
CA LYS A 9 -26.76 -18.17 -15.28
C LYS A 9 -26.36 -19.49 -14.62
N ASN A 10 -25.67 -20.38 -15.33
CA ASN A 10 -25.24 -21.67 -14.82
C ASN A 10 -23.86 -21.64 -14.12
N HIS A 11 -23.21 -20.47 -14.02
CA HIS A 11 -21.91 -20.35 -13.35
C HIS A 11 -22.06 -20.04 -11.86
N PRO A 12 -21.57 -20.90 -10.95
CA PRO A 12 -21.67 -20.66 -9.50
C PRO A 12 -20.74 -19.53 -9.01
N SER A 13 -19.70 -19.19 -9.78
CA SER A 13 -18.80 -18.07 -9.49
C SER A 13 -19.45 -16.71 -9.69
N ILE A 14 -20.51 -16.64 -10.50
CA ILE A 14 -21.30 -15.42 -10.67
C ILE A 14 -22.31 -15.38 -9.53
N ILE A 15 -22.21 -14.36 -8.69
CA ILE A 15 -23.09 -14.19 -7.52
C ILE A 15 -23.95 -12.93 -7.58
N ILE A 16 -23.64 -11.99 -8.48
CA ILE A 16 -24.35 -10.72 -8.66
C ILE A 16 -24.46 -10.45 -10.17
N TRP A 17 -25.61 -9.93 -10.61
CA TRP A 17 -25.74 -9.35 -11.95
C TRP A 17 -25.63 -7.83 -11.91
N SER A 18 -24.76 -7.23 -12.72
CA SER A 18 -24.76 -5.77 -12.94
C SER A 18 -25.53 -5.42 -14.21
N MET A 19 -26.33 -4.36 -14.17
CA MET A 19 -27.09 -3.90 -15.34
C MET A 19 -26.27 -3.07 -16.33
N GLY A 20 -25.09 -2.59 -15.94
CA GLY A 20 -24.23 -1.73 -16.76
C GLY A 20 -23.35 -0.82 -15.91
N ASN A 21 -22.76 0.19 -16.55
CA ASN A 21 -21.89 1.18 -15.92
C ASN A 21 -22.19 2.58 -16.45
N GLU A 22 -22.30 3.58 -15.56
CA GLU A 22 -22.35 5.01 -15.88
C GLU A 22 -23.28 5.47 -17.02
N ALA A 23 -24.38 4.77 -17.25
CA ALA A 23 -25.30 5.02 -18.36
C ALA A 23 -26.58 5.79 -17.93
N GLY A 24 -26.53 6.46 -16.78
CA GLY A 24 -27.67 7.15 -16.17
C GLY A 24 -28.74 6.20 -15.61
N ALA A 25 -29.88 6.75 -15.21
CA ALA A 25 -31.03 5.99 -14.70
C ALA A 25 -32.23 6.11 -15.66
N GLY A 26 -33.15 5.14 -15.64
CA GLY A 26 -34.39 5.28 -16.41
C GLY A 26 -35.17 3.99 -16.65
N PRO A 27 -36.31 4.07 -17.36
CA PRO A 27 -37.23 2.94 -17.55
C PRO A 27 -36.61 1.76 -18.30
N ASN A 28 -35.57 1.99 -19.11
CA ASN A 28 -34.82 0.91 -19.75
C ASN A 28 -34.07 0.03 -18.74
N PHE A 29 -33.58 0.61 -17.63
CA PHE A 29 -32.94 -0.12 -16.55
C PHE A 29 -33.94 -0.85 -15.67
N GLU A 30 -35.14 -0.28 -15.46
CA GLU A 30 -36.26 -0.99 -14.83
C GLU A 30 -36.66 -2.23 -15.64
N ALA A 31 -36.75 -2.11 -16.96
CA ALA A 31 -37.01 -3.24 -17.86
C ALA A 31 -35.85 -4.27 -17.82
N CYS A 32 -34.60 -3.83 -17.75
CA CYS A 32 -33.45 -4.72 -17.57
C CYS A 32 -33.53 -5.51 -16.26
N TYR A 33 -33.84 -4.83 -15.15
CA TYR A 33 -34.01 -5.46 -13.83
C TYR A 33 -35.10 -6.52 -13.89
N ALA A 34 -36.30 -6.16 -14.38
CA ALA A 34 -37.44 -7.07 -14.47
C ALA A 34 -37.13 -8.29 -15.36
N ALA A 35 -36.49 -8.09 -16.51
CA ALA A 35 -36.11 -9.18 -17.41
C ALA A 35 -35.06 -10.12 -16.78
N ALA A 36 -34.07 -9.57 -16.07
CA ALA A 36 -33.07 -10.38 -15.38
C ALA A 36 -33.68 -11.20 -14.24
N LYS A 37 -34.53 -10.60 -13.40
CA LYS A 37 -35.24 -11.32 -12.33
C LYS A 37 -36.18 -12.41 -12.85
N ALA A 38 -36.82 -12.18 -14.00
CA ALA A 38 -37.68 -13.18 -14.62
C ALA A 38 -36.89 -14.42 -15.10
N ILE A 39 -35.65 -14.23 -15.55
CA ILE A 39 -34.78 -15.33 -16.02
C ILE A 39 -34.07 -16.02 -14.85
N ASP A 40 -33.56 -15.25 -13.90
CA ASP A 40 -32.78 -15.73 -12.76
C ASP A 40 -33.15 -14.97 -11.47
N PRO A 41 -34.06 -15.53 -10.66
CA PRO A 41 -34.40 -14.96 -9.36
C PRO A 41 -33.36 -15.28 -8.27
N THR A 42 -32.35 -16.12 -8.55
CA THR A 42 -31.44 -16.66 -7.53
C THR A 42 -30.31 -15.71 -7.13
N ARG A 43 -30.08 -14.65 -7.92
CA ARG A 43 -28.99 -13.68 -7.71
C ARG A 43 -29.51 -12.26 -7.48
N PRO A 44 -28.87 -11.47 -6.60
CA PRO A 44 -29.12 -10.04 -6.49
C PRO A 44 -28.65 -9.29 -7.76
N ILE A 45 -29.30 -8.16 -8.02
CA ILE A 45 -28.99 -7.25 -9.11
C ILE A 45 -28.41 -5.95 -8.55
N HIS A 46 -27.29 -5.53 -9.14
CA HIS A 46 -26.57 -4.30 -8.84
C HIS A 46 -26.71 -3.31 -10.00
N TYR A 47 -26.83 -2.01 -9.68
CA TYR A 47 -26.58 -0.92 -10.61
C TYR A 47 -26.38 0.39 -9.84
N GLU A 48 -25.17 0.95 -9.92
CA GLU A 48 -24.79 2.13 -9.13
C GLU A 48 -25.66 3.35 -9.39
N ARG A 49 -26.07 3.57 -10.65
CA ARG A 49 -26.85 4.75 -11.05
C ARG A 49 -28.35 4.67 -10.69
N GLN A 50 -28.86 3.54 -10.15
CA GLN A 50 -30.29 3.40 -9.80
C GLN A 50 -30.53 2.48 -8.60
N ASN A 51 -30.04 2.90 -7.43
CA ASN A 51 -30.11 2.16 -6.17
C ASN A 51 -31.54 1.90 -5.66
N GLU A 52 -32.55 2.61 -6.16
CA GLU A 52 -33.95 2.48 -5.76
C GLU A 52 -34.50 1.10 -6.14
N ILE A 53 -34.17 0.63 -7.36
CA ILE A 53 -34.65 -0.65 -7.91
C ILE A 53 -33.65 -1.79 -7.72
N ALA A 54 -32.34 -1.50 -7.64
CA ALA A 54 -31.32 -2.51 -7.44
C ALA A 54 -31.46 -3.19 -6.07
N ASP A 55 -31.02 -4.45 -5.95
CA ASP A 55 -31.07 -5.19 -4.68
C ASP A 55 -29.92 -4.80 -3.73
N ILE A 56 -28.88 -4.17 -4.27
CA ILE A 56 -27.67 -3.74 -3.57
C ILE A 56 -27.55 -2.22 -3.74
N GLU A 57 -27.35 -1.49 -2.64
CA GLU A 57 -26.97 -0.08 -2.71
C GLU A 57 -25.48 0.02 -3.06
N SER A 58 -25.13 0.86 -4.04
CA SER A 58 -23.75 1.01 -4.49
C SER A 58 -23.41 2.44 -4.86
N VAL A 59 -22.12 2.74 -4.80
CA VAL A 59 -21.53 4.02 -5.23
C VAL A 59 -20.12 3.77 -5.76
N MET A 60 -19.60 4.71 -6.54
CA MET A 60 -18.20 4.79 -6.92
C MET A 60 -17.47 5.86 -6.10
N TYR A 61 -16.24 5.56 -5.66
CA TYR A 61 -15.30 6.48 -5.02
C TYR A 61 -15.86 7.33 -3.85
N PRO A 62 -16.58 6.76 -2.87
CA PRO A 62 -17.03 7.51 -1.70
C PRO A 62 -15.84 7.86 -0.80
N SER A 63 -15.91 8.94 -0.03
CA SER A 63 -14.93 9.12 1.07
C SER A 63 -15.19 8.11 2.19
N VAL A 64 -14.17 7.87 3.04
CA VAL A 64 -14.28 6.98 4.20
C VAL A 64 -15.37 7.49 5.17
N GLU A 65 -15.44 8.80 5.39
CA GLU A 65 -16.43 9.43 6.26
C GLU A 65 -17.86 9.20 5.73
N TRP A 66 -18.06 9.42 4.43
CA TRP A 66 -19.36 9.20 3.80
C TRP A 66 -19.75 7.71 3.80
N LEU A 67 -18.78 6.81 3.64
CA LEU A 67 -19.00 5.36 3.77
C LEU A 67 -19.45 4.99 5.19
N GLU A 68 -18.83 5.57 6.23
CA GLU A 68 -19.25 5.36 7.61
C GLU A 68 -20.69 5.86 7.84
N GLU A 69 -21.08 6.98 7.24
CA GLU A 69 -22.48 7.44 7.26
C GLU A 69 -23.42 6.41 6.64
N GLN A 70 -23.04 5.77 5.53
CA GLN A 70 -23.83 4.70 4.95
C GLN A 70 -23.91 3.50 5.88
N GLY A 71 -22.80 3.10 6.50
CA GLY A 71 -22.75 1.99 7.45
C GLY A 71 -23.72 2.16 8.63
N ARG A 72 -23.96 3.41 9.07
CA ARG A 72 -24.88 3.75 10.16
C ARG A 72 -26.36 3.73 9.80
N LYS A 73 -26.71 3.78 8.50
CA LYS A 73 -28.11 3.82 8.06
C LYS A 73 -28.82 2.50 8.36
N LYS A 74 -30.10 2.60 8.73
CA LYS A 74 -31.01 1.45 8.85
C LYS A 74 -31.61 1.13 7.48
N SER A 75 -30.88 0.38 6.67
CA SER A 75 -31.36 -0.18 5.39
C SER A 75 -31.25 -1.69 5.43
N ALA A 76 -32.20 -2.39 4.80
CA ALA A 76 -32.13 -3.83 4.61
C ALA A 76 -31.22 -4.22 3.43
N LYS A 77 -30.86 -3.25 2.56
CA LYS A 77 -29.96 -3.49 1.42
C LYS A 77 -28.50 -3.44 1.89
N PRO A 78 -27.66 -4.42 1.47
CA PRO A 78 -26.22 -4.30 1.64
C PRO A 78 -25.69 -3.11 0.84
N PHE A 79 -24.55 -2.58 1.27
CA PHE A 79 -23.87 -1.46 0.66
C PHE A 79 -22.52 -1.90 0.12
N PHE A 80 -22.27 -1.62 -1.16
CA PHE A 80 -21.12 -2.12 -1.92
C PHE A 80 -20.46 -0.98 -2.70
N MET A 81 -19.14 -0.89 -2.67
CA MET A 81 -18.43 0.07 -3.52
C MET A 81 -18.02 -0.63 -4.82
N CYS A 82 -18.76 -0.42 -5.91
CA CYS A 82 -18.42 -1.06 -7.19
C CYS A 82 -17.09 -0.57 -7.76
N GLU A 83 -16.66 0.62 -7.37
CA GLU A 83 -15.31 1.14 -7.61
C GLU A 83 -14.87 1.96 -6.38
N TYR A 84 -13.67 1.70 -5.85
CA TYR A 84 -13.04 2.53 -4.82
C TYR A 84 -11.51 2.45 -4.92
N ALA A 85 -10.80 3.25 -4.12
CA ALA A 85 -9.34 3.22 -4.02
C ALA A 85 -8.64 3.25 -5.39
N HIS A 86 -8.93 4.28 -6.19
CA HIS A 86 -8.36 4.44 -7.54
C HIS A 86 -6.82 4.31 -7.52
N ALA A 87 -6.31 3.35 -8.29
CA ALA A 87 -4.94 2.85 -8.21
C ALA A 87 -4.01 3.43 -9.29
N MET A 88 -4.37 4.57 -9.88
CA MET A 88 -3.56 5.27 -10.88
C MET A 88 -2.19 5.73 -10.36
N GLY A 89 -1.14 5.34 -11.07
CA GLY A 89 0.24 5.67 -10.70
C GLY A 89 0.62 5.16 -9.30
N ASN A 90 1.10 6.09 -8.46
CA ASN A 90 1.43 5.87 -7.05
C ASN A 90 0.27 6.30 -6.14
N ALA A 91 -0.58 5.35 -5.77
CA ALA A 91 -1.87 5.57 -5.12
C ALA A 91 -2.20 4.49 -4.07
N VAL A 92 -3.49 4.31 -3.76
CA VAL A 92 -3.99 3.35 -2.73
C VAL A 92 -3.49 3.72 -1.33
N GLY A 93 -3.66 4.99 -0.94
CA GLY A 93 -3.01 5.55 0.25
C GLY A 93 -3.69 5.24 1.60
N ASN A 94 -5.02 5.22 1.66
CA ASN A 94 -5.79 5.07 2.91
C ASN A 94 -6.69 3.82 2.89
N LEU A 95 -6.17 2.71 2.35
CA LEU A 95 -6.94 1.47 2.17
C LEU A 95 -7.38 0.87 3.51
N GLN A 96 -6.53 0.93 4.53
CA GLN A 96 -6.83 0.40 5.87
C GLN A 96 -8.06 1.09 6.48
N GLU A 97 -8.17 2.41 6.33
CA GLU A 97 -9.27 3.19 6.88
C GLU A 97 -10.63 2.80 6.28
N TYR A 98 -10.68 2.45 4.99
CA TYR A 98 -11.90 1.87 4.41
C TYR A 98 -12.26 0.55 5.08
N TRP A 99 -11.30 -0.34 5.27
CA TRP A 99 -11.55 -1.68 5.83
C TRP A 99 -11.89 -1.65 7.32
N ASP A 100 -11.31 -0.72 8.08
CA ASP A 100 -11.70 -0.46 9.47
C ASP A 100 -13.19 -0.07 9.56
N VAL A 101 -13.68 0.74 8.61
CA VAL A 101 -15.09 1.12 8.53
C VAL A 101 -15.96 -0.02 8.01
N ILE A 102 -15.54 -0.72 6.95
CA ILE A 102 -16.28 -1.86 6.38
C ILE A 102 -16.53 -2.92 7.45
N GLU A 103 -15.49 -3.31 8.19
CA GLU A 103 -15.57 -4.38 9.19
C GLU A 103 -16.34 -3.99 10.45
N LYS A 104 -16.57 -2.69 10.67
CA LYS A 104 -17.35 -2.16 11.79
C LYS A 104 -18.86 -2.24 11.57
N TYR A 105 -19.34 -2.20 10.32
CA TYR A 105 -20.78 -2.10 10.01
C TYR A 105 -21.27 -3.28 9.15
N PRO A 106 -22.17 -4.14 9.66
CA PRO A 106 -22.58 -5.37 8.96
C PRO A 106 -23.19 -5.18 7.57
N ARG A 107 -23.75 -4.00 7.27
CA ARG A 107 -24.31 -3.73 5.94
C ARG A 107 -23.26 -3.37 4.89
N LEU A 108 -22.06 -2.95 5.31
CA LEU A 108 -20.97 -2.65 4.40
C LEU A 108 -20.30 -3.97 4.01
N ILE A 109 -20.39 -4.36 2.74
CA ILE A 109 -19.93 -5.67 2.28
C ILE A 109 -18.63 -5.59 1.45
N GLY A 110 -17.91 -4.46 1.56
CA GLY A 110 -16.66 -4.22 0.85
C GLY A 110 -16.83 -3.53 -0.50
N GLY A 111 -15.90 -3.78 -1.42
CA GLY A 111 -15.86 -3.12 -2.72
C GLY A 111 -14.78 -3.66 -3.66
N CYS A 112 -14.75 -3.12 -4.88
CA CYS A 112 -13.77 -3.45 -5.91
C CYS A 112 -12.79 -2.28 -6.13
N VAL A 113 -11.49 -2.54 -5.93
CA VAL A 113 -10.43 -1.56 -6.25
C VAL A 113 -10.43 -1.30 -7.75
N TRP A 114 -10.34 -0.03 -8.15
CA TRP A 114 -10.16 0.36 -9.55
C TRP A 114 -8.68 0.60 -9.87
N ASP A 115 -7.99 -0.23 -10.65
CA ASP A 115 -8.42 -1.51 -11.22
C ASP A 115 -7.26 -2.54 -11.19
N TRP A 116 -7.36 -3.64 -11.95
CA TRP A 116 -6.39 -4.72 -11.86
C TRP A 116 -5.07 -4.43 -12.59
N VAL A 117 -5.13 -3.87 -13.80
CA VAL A 117 -3.96 -3.82 -14.69
C VAL A 117 -3.93 -2.56 -15.54
N ASP A 118 -2.75 -1.94 -15.61
CA ASP A 118 -2.51 -0.80 -16.49
C ASP A 118 -2.77 -1.19 -17.95
N GLN A 119 -3.52 -0.35 -18.67
CA GLN A 119 -3.83 -0.56 -20.08
C GLN A 119 -2.76 0.04 -21.01
N GLY A 120 -1.48 -0.14 -20.62
CA GLY A 120 -0.33 0.31 -21.39
C GLY A 120 0.04 -0.67 -22.50
N LEU A 121 0.20 -0.18 -23.72
CA LEU A 121 0.57 -1.00 -24.89
C LEU A 121 2.08 -0.99 -25.10
N ALA A 122 2.68 -2.16 -25.24
CA ALA A 122 4.11 -2.26 -25.52
C ALA A 122 4.44 -1.63 -26.89
N LYS A 123 5.34 -0.64 -26.90
CA LYS A 123 5.82 0.06 -28.10
C LYS A 123 7.35 0.10 -28.13
N PRO A 124 8.02 -0.17 -29.26
CA PRO A 124 9.48 -0.13 -29.33
C PRO A 124 10.04 1.26 -28.99
N ILE A 125 11.16 1.30 -28.28
CA ILE A 125 11.90 2.53 -28.05
C ILE A 125 12.65 2.90 -29.35
N PRO A 126 12.47 4.11 -29.90
CA PRO A 126 13.18 4.53 -31.11
C PRO A 126 14.70 4.36 -31.00
N GLY A 127 15.30 3.68 -31.97
CA GLY A 127 16.73 3.38 -32.00
C GLY A 127 17.19 2.22 -31.08
N GLN A 128 16.27 1.55 -30.37
CA GLN A 128 16.56 0.41 -29.49
C GLN A 128 15.58 -0.75 -29.77
N PRO A 129 15.79 -1.57 -30.83
CA PRO A 129 14.81 -2.53 -31.34
C PRO A 129 14.37 -3.61 -30.34
N ASP A 130 15.25 -3.97 -29.38
CA ASP A 130 14.97 -5.00 -28.37
C ASP A 130 14.40 -4.44 -27.06
N LYS A 131 14.07 -3.14 -27.03
CA LYS A 131 13.48 -2.50 -25.85
C LYS A 131 12.14 -1.88 -26.17
N PHE A 132 11.22 -2.04 -25.23
CA PHE A 132 9.87 -1.50 -25.31
C PHE A 132 9.61 -0.61 -24.11
N PHE A 133 8.68 0.32 -24.29
CA PHE A 133 8.02 1.04 -23.20
C PHE A 133 6.52 0.77 -23.27
N PHE A 134 5.81 0.99 -22.17
CA PHE A 134 4.35 0.94 -22.16
C PHE A 134 3.81 2.31 -22.55
N ALA A 135 3.29 2.40 -23.77
CA ALA A 135 2.66 3.57 -24.35
C ALA A 135 1.21 3.69 -23.89
N TYR A 136 0.71 4.92 -23.80
CA TYR A 136 -0.68 5.25 -23.46
C TYR A 136 -1.25 6.27 -24.46
N GLY A 137 -2.38 6.89 -24.14
CA GLY A 137 -3.04 7.88 -25.00
C GLY A 137 -2.11 8.97 -25.52
N GLY A 138 -2.14 9.24 -26.83
CA GLY A 138 -1.31 10.22 -27.52
C GLY A 138 0.00 9.66 -28.10
N ASP A 139 0.49 8.53 -27.59
CA ASP A 139 1.70 7.90 -28.13
C ASP A 139 1.48 7.25 -29.51
N PHE A 140 0.24 7.09 -29.95
CA PHE A 140 -0.10 6.53 -31.26
C PHE A 140 -0.52 7.59 -32.28
N GLY A 141 -0.42 8.87 -31.93
CA GLY A 141 -0.93 9.97 -32.76
C GLY A 141 -2.47 10.08 -32.74
N ASP A 142 -3.11 9.42 -31.78
CA ASP A 142 -4.54 9.50 -31.49
C ASP A 142 -4.93 10.87 -30.91
N PHE A 143 -6.05 11.40 -31.39
CA PHE A 143 -6.65 12.64 -30.90
C PHE A 143 -8.17 12.68 -31.18
N PRO A 144 -9.03 13.03 -30.21
CA PRO A 144 -8.70 13.35 -28.81
C PRO A 144 -8.21 12.14 -28.01
N THR A 145 -7.56 12.37 -26.86
CA THR A 145 -7.03 11.33 -25.98
C THR A 145 -6.95 11.82 -24.53
N ASP A 146 -7.13 10.92 -23.57
CA ASP A 146 -7.07 11.22 -22.12
C ASP A 146 -5.73 10.75 -21.50
N TYR A 147 -4.69 10.68 -22.32
CA TYR A 147 -3.31 10.39 -21.92
C TYR A 147 -3.17 9.13 -21.06
N ASN A 148 -2.62 9.26 -19.85
CA ASN A 148 -2.34 8.15 -18.95
C ASN A 148 -3.53 7.77 -18.06
N PHE A 149 -4.72 8.33 -18.27
CA PHE A 149 -5.92 7.99 -17.48
C PHE A 149 -6.36 6.51 -17.62
N CYS A 150 -5.75 5.76 -18.54
CA CYS A 150 -5.91 4.31 -18.70
C CYS A 150 -4.89 3.46 -17.90
N ILE A 151 -4.02 4.09 -17.10
CA ILE A 151 -2.95 3.46 -16.31
C ILE A 151 -3.35 3.45 -14.83
N ASN A 152 -4.35 2.63 -14.49
CA ASN A 152 -5.03 2.61 -13.18
C ASN A 152 -4.79 1.33 -12.38
N GLY A 153 -3.91 0.44 -12.84
CA GLY A 153 -3.87 -0.94 -12.40
C GLY A 153 -3.04 -1.18 -11.16
N LEU A 154 -3.50 -2.08 -10.29
CA LEU A 154 -2.69 -2.68 -9.23
C LEU A 154 -1.46 -3.42 -9.78
N THR A 155 -1.46 -3.80 -11.05
CA THR A 155 -0.32 -4.42 -11.75
C THR A 155 0.06 -3.63 -12.99
N THR A 156 1.34 -3.75 -13.38
CA THR A 156 1.82 -3.23 -14.66
C THR A 156 1.24 -4.04 -15.83
N PRO A 157 1.36 -3.57 -17.09
CA PRO A 157 0.81 -4.32 -18.23
C PRO A 157 1.42 -5.72 -18.40
N ASP A 158 2.64 -5.97 -17.91
CA ASP A 158 3.27 -7.30 -17.86
C ASP A 158 3.05 -8.05 -16.52
N ARG A 159 2.07 -7.63 -15.72
CA ARG A 159 1.61 -8.28 -14.47
C ARG A 159 2.65 -8.30 -13.35
N ARG A 160 3.57 -7.34 -13.31
CA ARG A 160 4.49 -7.21 -12.17
C ARG A 160 3.72 -6.80 -10.91
N VAL A 161 4.16 -7.36 -9.79
CA VAL A 161 3.72 -6.95 -8.45
C VAL A 161 4.19 -5.53 -8.19
N THR A 162 3.26 -4.68 -7.75
CA THR A 162 3.53 -3.30 -7.35
C THR A 162 3.45 -3.17 -5.82
N ALA A 163 3.94 -2.04 -5.28
CA ALA A 163 3.82 -1.75 -3.84
C ALA A 163 2.35 -1.69 -3.40
N LYS A 164 1.47 -1.06 -4.19
CA LYS A 164 0.02 -0.98 -3.92
C LYS A 164 -0.66 -2.36 -3.88
N LEU A 165 -0.23 -3.33 -4.70
CA LEU A 165 -0.75 -4.70 -4.62
C LEU A 165 -0.33 -5.40 -3.31
N MET A 166 0.86 -5.10 -2.79
CA MET A 166 1.30 -5.64 -1.50
C MET A 166 0.49 -5.09 -0.33
N GLU A 167 0.09 -3.81 -0.40
CA GLU A 167 -0.81 -3.20 0.58
C GLU A 167 -2.20 -3.85 0.53
N VAL A 168 -2.77 -4.04 -0.67
CA VAL A 168 -4.03 -4.77 -0.86
C VAL A 168 -3.93 -6.18 -0.25
N LYS A 169 -2.84 -6.91 -0.48
CA LYS A 169 -2.61 -8.23 0.11
C LYS A 169 -2.62 -8.19 1.65
N LYS A 170 -2.03 -7.16 2.27
CA LYS A 170 -1.97 -7.02 3.73
C LYS A 170 -3.34 -6.69 4.30
N VAL A 171 -4.05 -5.70 3.74
CA VAL A 171 -5.35 -5.25 4.26
C VAL A 171 -6.43 -6.33 4.05
N TYR A 172 -6.38 -7.08 2.95
CA TYR A 172 -7.40 -8.09 2.62
C TYR A 172 -7.19 -9.43 3.34
N GLN A 173 -6.19 -9.57 4.20
CA GLN A 173 -5.91 -10.85 4.85
C GLN A 173 -7.03 -11.29 5.80
N TYR A 174 -7.29 -12.60 5.86
CA TYR A 174 -8.39 -13.18 6.66
C TYR A 174 -7.98 -13.65 8.06
N ILE A 175 -6.81 -13.24 8.54
CA ILE A 175 -6.34 -13.56 9.89
C ILE A 175 -5.90 -12.26 10.54
N ASP A 176 -6.64 -11.82 11.57
CA ASP A 176 -6.21 -10.69 12.38
C ASP A 176 -5.34 -11.20 13.52
N ILE A 177 -4.29 -10.45 13.82
CA ILE A 177 -3.30 -10.75 14.83
C ILE A 177 -3.06 -9.45 15.60
N LYS A 178 -3.22 -9.47 16.91
CA LYS A 178 -2.94 -8.31 17.77
C LYS A 178 -2.51 -8.73 19.15
N TRP A 179 -1.81 -7.86 19.88
CA TRP A 179 -1.56 -8.08 21.29
C TRP A 179 -2.87 -8.26 22.08
N VAL A 180 -2.86 -9.15 23.07
CA VAL A 180 -3.85 -9.09 24.14
C VAL A 180 -3.56 -7.85 24.99
N ASP A 181 -4.59 -7.08 25.32
CA ASP A 181 -4.43 -5.83 26.08
C ASP A 181 -3.61 -6.05 27.37
N GLY A 182 -2.50 -5.31 27.48
CA GLY A 182 -1.60 -5.36 28.63
C GLY A 182 -0.65 -6.56 28.69
N SER A 183 -0.58 -7.39 27.64
CA SER A 183 0.36 -8.50 27.52
C SER A 183 1.45 -8.22 26.47
N ASN A 184 2.64 -8.78 26.72
CA ASN A 184 3.80 -8.70 25.83
C ASN A 184 4.24 -10.08 25.31
N ASP A 185 3.47 -11.12 25.64
CA ASP A 185 3.76 -12.53 25.37
C ASP A 185 2.53 -13.29 24.86
N LYS A 186 1.33 -12.68 24.90
CA LYS A 186 0.07 -13.24 24.38
C LYS A 186 -0.49 -12.44 23.22
N VAL A 187 -0.78 -13.16 22.16
CA VAL A 187 -1.35 -12.61 20.93
C VAL A 187 -2.76 -13.14 20.74
N GLN A 188 -3.71 -12.25 20.50
CA GLN A 188 -5.05 -12.60 20.04
C GLN A 188 -5.02 -12.85 18.53
N ILE A 189 -5.52 -14.00 18.12
CA ILE A 189 -5.74 -14.39 16.72
C ILE A 189 -7.25 -14.48 16.49
N LYS A 190 -7.72 -13.91 15.37
CA LYS A 190 -9.11 -14.03 14.91
C LYS A 190 -9.16 -14.63 13.51
N ASN A 191 -9.99 -15.66 13.34
CA ASN A 191 -10.28 -16.25 12.04
C ASN A 191 -11.40 -15.46 11.35
N LYS A 192 -11.08 -14.79 10.23
CA LYS A 192 -12.07 -14.05 9.40
C LYS A 192 -12.52 -14.83 8.16
N PHE A 193 -12.01 -16.05 7.94
CA PHE A 193 -12.56 -16.91 6.91
C PHE A 193 -14.02 -17.26 7.23
N GLN A 194 -14.81 -17.52 6.19
CA GLN A 194 -16.19 -17.99 6.30
C GLN A 194 -16.28 -19.52 6.34
N PHE A 195 -15.29 -20.24 5.78
CA PHE A 195 -15.37 -21.69 5.54
C PHE A 195 -14.10 -22.48 5.86
N HIS A 196 -13.00 -21.81 6.23
CA HIS A 196 -11.71 -22.45 6.50
C HIS A 196 -11.38 -22.39 7.99
N ASN A 197 -10.87 -23.50 8.53
CA ASN A 197 -10.30 -23.56 9.87
C ASN A 197 -8.81 -23.17 9.79
N LEU A 198 -8.27 -22.47 10.80
CA LEU A 198 -6.87 -22.03 10.77
C LEU A 198 -5.85 -23.18 10.89
N SER A 199 -6.28 -24.38 11.29
CA SER A 199 -5.43 -25.57 11.36
C SER A 199 -4.98 -26.07 9.99
N GLU A 200 -5.60 -25.58 8.91
CA GLU A 200 -5.21 -25.81 7.51
C GLU A 200 -3.88 -25.09 7.14
N PHE A 201 -3.45 -24.11 7.93
CA PHE A 201 -2.26 -23.30 7.68
C PHE A 201 -1.12 -23.63 8.65
N ASP A 202 0.12 -23.39 8.21
CA ASP A 202 1.31 -23.43 9.06
C ASP A 202 1.52 -22.04 9.67
N ALA A 203 1.69 -21.98 10.99
CA ALA A 203 1.92 -20.74 11.72
C ALA A 203 3.35 -20.69 12.27
N SER A 204 4.05 -19.57 12.06
CA SER A 204 5.41 -19.35 12.54
C SER A 204 5.58 -17.97 13.14
N TRP A 205 6.61 -17.82 13.97
CA TRP A 205 6.97 -16.56 14.58
C TRP A 205 8.47 -16.28 14.48
N SER A 206 8.84 -15.00 14.46
CA SER A 206 10.22 -14.54 14.59
C SER A 206 10.29 -13.30 15.49
N LEU A 207 11.39 -13.18 16.20
CA LEU A 207 11.71 -12.09 17.10
C LEU A 207 12.99 -11.44 16.61
N SER A 208 12.94 -10.15 16.33
CA SER A 208 14.10 -9.38 15.86
C SER A 208 14.56 -8.34 16.88
N GLU A 209 15.87 -8.08 16.87
CA GLU A 209 16.56 -6.97 17.55
C GLU A 209 17.20 -6.11 16.46
N ASP A 210 16.81 -4.83 16.36
CA ASP A 210 17.30 -3.89 15.35
C ASP A 210 17.30 -4.46 13.91
N GLY A 211 16.27 -5.25 13.59
CA GLY A 211 16.06 -5.88 12.29
C GLY A 211 16.74 -7.24 12.11
N ALA A 212 17.62 -7.67 13.03
CA ALA A 212 18.22 -9.01 13.00
C ALA A 212 17.37 -10.02 13.77
N ILE A 213 17.00 -11.14 13.15
CA ILE A 213 16.25 -12.22 13.82
C ILE A 213 17.16 -12.88 14.88
N ILE A 214 16.74 -12.84 16.14
CA ILE A 214 17.45 -13.42 17.28
C ILE A 214 16.80 -14.70 17.80
N GLN A 215 15.49 -14.88 17.57
CA GLN A 215 14.77 -16.12 17.85
C GLN A 215 13.68 -16.34 16.80
N SER A 216 13.32 -17.60 16.55
CA SER A 216 12.20 -17.96 15.68
C SER A 216 11.69 -19.36 16.01
N GLY A 217 10.48 -19.67 15.57
CA GLY A 217 9.89 -20.99 15.74
C GLY A 217 8.61 -21.19 14.95
N VAL A 218 8.14 -22.43 14.96
CA VAL A 218 6.80 -22.80 14.49
C VAL A 218 5.86 -22.95 15.68
N LEU A 219 4.62 -22.54 15.50
CA LEU A 219 3.56 -22.73 16.49
C LEU A 219 2.89 -24.08 16.27
N ALA A 220 2.26 -24.61 17.32
CA ALA A 220 1.33 -25.72 17.15
C ALA A 220 0.18 -25.31 16.21
N PRO A 221 -0.45 -26.25 15.49
CA PRO A 221 -1.61 -25.95 14.66
C PRO A 221 -2.67 -25.19 15.45
N VAL A 222 -3.15 -24.08 14.87
CA VAL A 222 -4.18 -23.23 15.49
C VAL A 222 -5.54 -23.75 15.05
N ASP A 223 -6.13 -24.69 15.80
CA ASP A 223 -7.49 -25.17 15.56
C ASP A 223 -8.50 -24.09 15.97
N LEU A 224 -9.00 -23.36 14.97
CA LEU A 224 -9.86 -22.19 15.18
C LEU A 224 -10.86 -22.08 14.02
N GLU A 225 -12.13 -22.31 14.33
CA GLU A 225 -13.23 -22.29 13.36
C GLU A 225 -13.53 -20.87 12.84
N PRO A 226 -14.19 -20.73 11.66
CA PRO A 226 -14.65 -19.46 11.11
C PRO A 226 -15.29 -18.52 12.14
N GLY A 227 -14.83 -17.27 12.17
CA GLY A 227 -15.36 -16.22 13.05
C GLY A 227 -14.89 -16.27 14.51
N GLN A 228 -14.18 -17.33 14.93
CA GLN A 228 -13.70 -17.46 16.31
C GLN A 228 -12.44 -16.63 16.58
N SER A 229 -12.14 -16.43 17.87
CA SER A 229 -10.92 -15.80 18.35
C SER A 229 -10.31 -16.61 19.48
N THR A 230 -8.98 -16.63 19.56
CA THR A 230 -8.24 -17.27 20.65
C THR A 230 -7.03 -16.42 21.04
N ALA A 231 -6.48 -16.65 22.23
CA ALA A 231 -5.22 -16.06 22.67
C ALA A 231 -4.15 -17.15 22.76
N ILE A 232 -2.98 -16.90 22.19
CA ILE A 232 -1.85 -17.83 22.23
C ILE A 232 -0.64 -17.20 22.92
N ASP A 233 0.07 -18.00 23.71
CA ASP A 233 1.38 -17.64 24.24
C ASP A 233 2.45 -17.84 23.16
N ILE A 234 3.34 -16.86 23.02
CA ILE A 234 4.45 -16.94 22.07
C ILE A 234 5.68 -17.49 22.78
N PRO A 235 6.22 -18.65 22.36
CA PRO A 235 7.23 -19.37 23.13
C PRO A 235 8.66 -18.85 22.86
N TYR A 236 8.86 -17.53 22.92
CA TYR A 236 10.22 -16.97 22.90
C TYR A 236 10.88 -17.09 24.27
N ALA A 237 12.17 -17.42 24.30
CA ALA A 237 12.94 -17.48 25.52
C ALA A 237 13.18 -16.08 26.09
N GLN A 238 13.34 -15.98 27.41
CA GLN A 238 13.66 -14.71 28.06
C GLN A 238 14.90 -14.06 27.43
N LEU A 239 14.76 -12.77 27.12
CA LEU A 239 15.80 -11.97 26.52
C LEU A 239 16.53 -11.15 27.56
N ARG A 240 17.83 -10.96 27.35
CA ARG A 240 18.56 -9.85 27.95
C ARG A 240 18.41 -8.65 27.03
N VAL A 241 17.61 -7.67 27.46
CA VAL A 241 17.33 -6.46 26.67
C VAL A 241 18.61 -5.63 26.50
N THR A 242 18.99 -5.39 25.26
CA THR A 242 20.12 -4.52 24.88
C THR A 242 19.68 -3.05 25.01
N PRO A 243 20.44 -2.20 25.74
CA PRO A 243 20.16 -0.78 25.82
C PRO A 243 20.09 -0.11 24.44
N GLY A 244 19.02 0.64 24.19
CA GLY A 244 18.78 1.37 22.93
C GLY A 244 18.25 0.52 21.77
N ALA A 245 18.18 -0.80 21.90
CA ALA A 245 17.70 -1.69 20.85
C ALA A 245 16.17 -1.71 20.78
N VAL A 246 15.65 -1.95 19.57
CA VAL A 246 14.21 -2.08 19.29
C VAL A 246 13.89 -3.52 18.91
N TYR A 247 12.80 -4.02 19.47
CA TYR A 247 12.38 -5.41 19.30
C TYR A 247 11.02 -5.53 18.63
N PHE A 248 10.91 -6.46 17.69
CA PHE A 248 9.66 -6.76 17.01
C PHE A 248 9.38 -8.26 17.04
N LEU A 249 8.13 -8.60 17.34
CA LEU A 249 7.57 -9.92 17.11
C LEU A 249 6.84 -9.92 15.76
N ARG A 250 7.12 -10.91 14.92
CA ARG A 250 6.41 -11.16 13.67
C ARG A 250 5.75 -12.53 13.72
N LEU A 251 4.47 -12.61 13.35
CA LEU A 251 3.74 -13.86 13.15
C LEU A 251 3.35 -13.98 11.67
N GLU A 252 3.43 -15.19 11.13
CA GLU A 252 3.10 -15.50 9.74
C GLU A 252 2.26 -16.78 9.66
N PHE A 253 1.29 -16.77 8.75
CA PHE A 253 0.48 -17.94 8.36
C PHE A 253 0.74 -18.26 6.89
N ALA A 254 1.07 -19.52 6.61
CA ALA A 254 1.44 -19.99 5.30
C ALA A 254 0.64 -21.22 4.87
N LEU A 255 0.50 -21.44 3.56
CA LEU A 255 -0.08 -22.68 3.04
C LEU A 255 0.73 -23.91 3.50
N ARG A 256 0.08 -24.89 4.11
CA ARG A 256 0.72 -26.15 4.53
C ARG A 256 1.02 -27.09 3.34
N ALA A 257 0.28 -26.95 2.25
CA ALA A 257 0.39 -27.75 1.04
C ALA A 257 0.35 -26.88 -0.23
N ASP A 258 0.67 -27.49 -1.39
CA ASP A 258 0.48 -26.84 -2.68
C ASP A 258 -1.01 -26.69 -2.99
N GLU A 259 -1.38 -25.52 -3.49
CA GLU A 259 -2.71 -25.19 -4.00
C GLU A 259 -2.64 -24.92 -5.51
N LEU A 260 -3.80 -24.91 -6.18
CA LEU A 260 -3.86 -24.59 -7.61
C LEU A 260 -3.31 -23.20 -7.95
N TRP A 261 -3.33 -22.26 -7.00
CA TRP A 261 -2.99 -20.85 -7.19
C TRP A 261 -1.66 -20.45 -6.53
N ALA A 262 -1.10 -21.25 -5.63
CA ALA A 262 0.18 -20.97 -4.99
C ALA A 262 0.84 -22.25 -4.43
N LYS A 263 2.15 -22.19 -4.22
CA LYS A 263 2.92 -23.29 -3.62
C LYS A 263 2.84 -23.29 -2.10
N ARG A 264 3.10 -24.46 -1.50
CA ARG A 264 3.35 -24.60 -0.06
C ARG A 264 4.32 -23.53 0.43
N GLY A 265 4.06 -22.96 1.59
CA GLY A 265 4.85 -21.88 2.17
C GLY A 265 4.47 -20.48 1.69
N HIS A 266 3.48 -20.34 0.79
CA HIS A 266 2.94 -19.02 0.45
C HIS A 266 2.29 -18.36 1.68
N ILE A 267 2.80 -17.20 2.07
CA ILE A 267 2.26 -16.42 3.20
C ILE A 267 0.91 -15.83 2.82
N ILE A 268 -0.14 -16.20 3.55
CA ILE A 268 -1.51 -15.70 3.37
C ILE A 268 -1.87 -14.55 4.31
N ALA A 269 -1.20 -14.47 5.46
CA ALA A 269 -1.40 -13.42 6.45
C ALA A 269 -0.14 -13.28 7.31
N TRP A 270 0.13 -12.06 7.77
CA TRP A 270 1.16 -11.82 8.76
C TRP A 270 0.86 -10.56 9.57
N GLU A 271 1.51 -10.43 10.72
CA GLU A 271 1.56 -9.18 11.47
C GLU A 271 2.91 -9.00 12.15
N GLN A 272 3.35 -7.75 12.29
CA GLN A 272 4.55 -7.39 13.05
C GLN A 272 4.19 -6.36 14.12
N MET A 273 4.51 -6.67 15.36
CA MET A 273 4.16 -5.84 16.51
C MET A 273 5.42 -5.52 17.31
N SER A 274 5.54 -4.28 17.78
CA SER A 274 6.63 -3.88 18.67
C SER A 274 6.47 -4.58 20.02
N LEU A 275 7.60 -4.97 20.61
CA LEU A 275 7.65 -5.45 21.98
C LEU A 275 8.04 -4.30 22.90
N PRO A 276 7.26 -3.99 23.95
CA PRO A 276 7.51 -2.85 24.82
C PRO A 276 8.57 -3.18 25.88
N PHE A 277 9.71 -3.74 25.47
CA PHE A 277 10.85 -3.85 26.36
C PHE A 277 11.37 -2.44 26.65
N ALA A 278 11.43 -2.08 27.92
CA ALA A 278 12.02 -0.83 28.37
C ALA A 278 13.55 -0.92 28.23
N ALA A 279 14.06 -0.88 26.99
CA ALA A 279 15.47 -0.72 26.74
C ALA A 279 15.89 0.65 27.30
N THR A 280 16.77 0.65 28.29
CA THR A 280 17.42 1.91 28.73
C THR A 280 18.10 2.54 27.53
N ALA A 281 18.11 3.87 27.42
CA ALA A 281 18.84 4.54 26.35
C ALA A 281 20.29 4.04 26.29
N ALA A 282 20.82 3.84 25.08
CA ALA A 282 22.22 3.49 24.91
C ALA A 282 23.09 4.57 25.59
N PRO A 283 24.15 4.18 26.33
CA PRO A 283 25.04 5.15 26.93
C PRO A 283 25.61 6.04 25.84
N MET A 284 25.46 7.35 26.02
CA MET A 284 25.97 8.33 25.09
C MET A 284 27.50 8.22 25.09
N ALA A 285 28.11 7.99 23.93
CA ALA A 285 29.56 7.91 23.82
C ALA A 285 30.17 9.23 24.34
N THR A 286 31.05 9.15 25.33
CA THR A 286 31.81 10.32 25.78
C THR A 286 32.83 10.67 24.71
N ALA A 287 32.80 11.91 24.23
CA ALA A 287 33.76 12.40 23.26
C ALA A 287 35.19 12.18 23.79
N SER A 288 35.97 11.36 23.08
CA SER A 288 37.27 10.88 23.55
C SER A 288 38.45 11.75 23.11
N SER A 289 38.24 12.75 22.25
CA SER A 289 39.28 13.63 21.74
C SER A 289 38.74 15.04 21.45
N PRO A 290 39.53 16.10 21.71
CA PRO A 290 39.14 17.46 21.37
C PRO A 290 39.04 17.61 19.85
N LEU A 291 38.08 18.40 19.40
CA LEU A 291 37.96 18.81 18.00
C LEU A 291 38.83 20.04 17.76
N LEU A 292 39.49 20.10 16.60
CA LEU A 292 40.15 21.32 16.13
C LEU A 292 39.15 22.10 15.32
N VAL A 293 38.90 23.34 15.73
CA VAL A 293 38.02 24.28 15.01
C VAL A 293 38.89 25.42 14.52
N ASP A 294 38.92 25.60 13.21
CA ASP A 294 39.54 26.75 12.55
C ASP A 294 38.46 27.56 11.86
N GLU A 295 38.34 28.83 12.23
CA GLU A 295 37.41 29.77 11.60
C GLU A 295 38.19 30.82 10.82
N SER A 296 37.94 30.90 9.51
CA SER A 296 38.56 31.88 8.64
C SER A 296 37.55 32.43 7.64
N GLY A 297 37.25 33.73 7.75
CA GLY A 297 36.28 34.38 6.87
C GLY A 297 34.88 33.77 6.98
N ASP A 298 34.36 33.27 5.85
CA ASP A 298 33.07 32.60 5.76
C ASP A 298 33.16 31.08 6.00
N ASP A 299 34.35 30.53 6.25
CA ASP A 299 34.56 29.09 6.43
C ASP A 299 34.75 28.72 7.92
N VAL A 300 34.12 27.62 8.34
CA VAL A 300 34.39 26.93 9.61
C VAL A 300 34.87 25.53 9.30
N GLN A 301 36.14 25.23 9.55
CA GLN A 301 36.69 23.89 9.43
C GLN A 301 36.73 23.23 10.81
N ILE A 302 36.18 22.02 10.89
CA ILE A 302 36.18 21.18 12.09
C ILE A 302 36.89 19.88 11.74
N SER A 303 37.98 19.59 12.44
CA SER A 303 38.80 18.41 12.18
C SER A 303 38.94 17.57 13.46
N GLY A 304 38.97 16.25 13.28
CA GLY A 304 39.28 15.30 14.34
C GLY A 304 39.98 14.07 13.80
N LYS A 305 40.06 13.01 14.60
CA LYS A 305 40.76 11.79 14.18
C LYS A 305 39.99 11.12 13.03
N GLY A 306 40.58 11.13 11.83
CA GLY A 306 40.00 10.48 10.66
C GLY A 306 38.78 11.18 10.08
N PHE A 307 38.53 12.45 10.45
CA PHE A 307 37.45 13.22 9.85
C PHE A 307 37.81 14.70 9.68
N ASP A 308 37.32 15.29 8.59
CA ASP A 308 37.36 16.72 8.31
C ASP A 308 35.99 17.18 7.80
N LEU A 309 35.51 18.30 8.33
CA LEU A 309 34.21 18.88 8.02
C LEU A 309 34.38 20.38 7.78
N ALA A 310 33.72 20.93 6.76
CA ALA A 310 33.70 22.37 6.52
C ALA A 310 32.27 22.88 6.40
N PHE A 311 32.01 24.05 6.96
CA PHE A 311 30.76 24.80 6.80
C PHE A 311 31.04 26.15 6.16
N ASP A 312 30.10 26.59 5.33
CA ASP A 312 30.02 27.99 4.87
C ASP A 312 29.01 28.74 5.76
N LYS A 313 29.46 29.79 6.44
CA LYS A 313 28.67 30.62 7.37
C LYS A 313 27.56 31.40 6.66
N LYS A 314 27.74 31.79 5.39
CA LYS A 314 26.75 32.54 4.61
C LYS A 314 25.64 31.62 4.10
N GLN A 315 26.04 30.44 3.63
CA GLN A 315 25.12 29.45 3.09
C GLN A 315 24.44 28.62 4.18
N GLY A 316 25.06 28.53 5.36
CA GLY A 316 24.54 27.75 6.48
C GLY A 316 24.50 26.25 6.18
N THR A 317 25.43 25.73 5.38
CA THR A 317 25.48 24.33 4.95
C THR A 317 26.88 23.75 5.04
N ILE A 318 26.96 22.42 5.05
CA ILE A 318 28.20 21.65 5.00
C ILE A 318 28.74 21.70 3.57
N THR A 319 29.88 22.33 3.36
CA THR A 319 30.51 22.40 2.03
C THR A 319 31.43 21.22 1.74
N ARG A 320 31.94 20.58 2.80
CA ARG A 320 32.85 19.44 2.68
C ARG A 320 32.70 18.50 3.86
N LEU A 321 32.72 17.20 3.60
CA LEU A 321 32.80 16.16 4.62
C LEU A 321 33.74 15.05 4.13
N VAL A 322 34.75 14.75 4.91
CA VAL A 322 35.75 13.71 4.65
C VAL A 322 35.84 12.77 5.84
N TYR A 323 35.88 11.47 5.56
CA TYR A 323 36.23 10.43 6.54
C TYR A 323 37.37 9.59 5.99
N ASP A 324 38.42 9.37 6.78
CA ASP A 324 39.59 8.55 6.41
C ASP A 324 40.15 8.86 5.01
N ASN A 325 40.24 10.16 4.68
CA ASN A 325 40.64 10.70 3.37
C ASN A 325 39.68 10.43 2.19
N GLN A 326 38.49 9.91 2.44
CA GLN A 326 37.42 9.77 1.46
C GLN A 326 36.44 10.93 1.60
N GLU A 327 36.31 11.72 0.54
CA GLU A 327 35.33 12.81 0.48
C GLU A 327 33.92 12.23 0.26
N VAL A 328 33.04 12.47 1.22
CA VAL A 328 31.64 12.00 1.27
C VAL A 328 30.69 13.09 0.78
N ILE A 329 30.99 14.34 1.10
CA ILE A 329 30.31 15.51 0.56
C ILE A 329 31.38 16.34 -0.15
N ALA A 330 31.28 16.41 -1.47
CA ALA A 330 32.13 17.20 -2.34
C ALA A 330 31.31 18.32 -3.00
N SER A 331 31.88 19.51 -3.09
CA SER A 331 31.28 20.62 -3.81
C SER A 331 31.66 20.62 -5.30
N ASP A 332 31.14 19.67 -6.09
CA ASP A 332 31.27 19.72 -7.56
C ASP A 332 30.07 20.46 -8.21
N ALA A 333 30.24 21.75 -8.47
CA ALA A 333 29.19 22.64 -8.95
C ALA A 333 28.68 22.27 -10.36
N PHE A 334 27.65 21.42 -10.54
CA PHE A 334 26.89 21.37 -11.81
C PHE A 334 25.49 20.73 -11.65
N VAL A 335 24.42 21.54 -11.78
CA VAL A 335 23.10 21.05 -12.19
C VAL A 335 22.54 21.98 -13.27
N SER A 336 22.47 21.48 -14.50
CA SER A 336 21.78 22.12 -15.63
C SER A 336 20.27 21.97 -15.46
N ARG A 337 19.52 23.08 -15.47
CA ARG A 337 18.10 23.08 -15.83
C ARG A 337 17.87 23.94 -17.05
N ILE A 338 17.39 23.30 -18.12
CA ILE A 338 16.79 23.97 -19.27
C ILE A 338 15.43 24.53 -18.83
N ARG A 339 15.18 25.82 -19.09
CA ARG A 339 13.81 26.31 -19.31
C ARG A 339 13.75 27.29 -20.47
N ARG A 340 12.73 27.10 -21.31
CA ARG A 340 12.29 28.03 -22.36
C ARG A 340 11.89 29.37 -21.73
N GLY A 341 12.41 30.47 -22.25
CA GLY A 341 11.90 31.82 -21.99
C GLY A 341 12.96 32.78 -21.48
N ARG A 342 13.36 33.72 -22.33
CA ARG A 342 14.39 34.74 -22.10
C ARG A 342 14.15 35.60 -20.84
N ARG A 343 15.05 35.51 -19.87
CA ARG A 343 15.75 36.60 -19.15
C ARG A 343 16.90 35.93 -18.38
N ARG A 344 18.12 36.47 -18.51
CA ARG A 344 19.33 35.88 -17.91
C ARG A 344 19.14 35.77 -16.39
N PRO A 345 19.24 34.57 -15.79
CA PRO A 345 19.32 34.45 -14.35
C PRO A 345 20.73 34.86 -13.92
N GLU A 346 20.83 35.68 -12.87
CA GLU A 346 22.06 35.73 -12.10
C GLU A 346 22.27 34.35 -11.47
N MET A 347 23.45 33.78 -11.73
CA MET A 347 23.87 32.49 -11.21
C MET A 347 24.25 32.67 -9.74
N VAL A 348 23.44 32.18 -8.81
CA VAL A 348 23.90 31.94 -7.44
C VAL A 348 24.35 30.48 -7.40
N ALA A 349 25.66 30.26 -7.30
CA ALA A 349 26.20 28.96 -6.98
C ALA A 349 25.73 28.60 -5.57
N HIS A 350 24.71 27.75 -5.47
CA HIS A 350 24.37 27.11 -4.20
C HIS A 350 25.44 26.05 -3.95
N GLY A 351 26.05 26.05 -2.76
CA GLY A 351 26.96 24.99 -2.35
C GLY A 351 26.23 23.65 -2.33
N ASN A 352 26.90 22.58 -2.76
CA ASN A 352 26.34 21.23 -2.85
C ASN A 352 26.22 20.53 -1.49
N GLY A 353 26.20 21.29 -0.40
CA GLY A 353 25.92 20.75 0.90
C GLY A 353 24.50 20.24 1.03
N PRO A 354 24.18 19.52 2.12
CA PRO A 354 22.80 19.18 2.43
C PRO A 354 21.95 20.45 2.51
N LEU A 355 20.89 20.50 1.71
CA LEU A 355 19.92 21.59 1.70
C LEU A 355 18.56 21.06 2.15
N PRO A 356 17.76 21.89 2.86
CA PRO A 356 16.36 21.57 3.09
C PRO A 356 15.63 21.37 1.75
N ASN A 357 14.96 20.22 1.59
CA ASN A 357 14.12 19.94 0.44
C ASN A 357 12.65 19.87 0.86
N PHE A 358 11.84 20.75 0.29
CA PHE A 358 10.40 20.84 0.55
C PHE A 358 9.55 20.35 -0.63
N PHE A 359 10.18 19.67 -1.59
CA PHE A 359 9.55 19.25 -2.83
C PHE A 359 9.65 17.74 -3.04
N ARG A 360 8.56 17.15 -3.53
CA ARG A 360 8.55 15.83 -4.20
C ARG A 360 8.00 16.01 -5.61
N ALA A 361 8.44 15.17 -6.54
CA ALA A 361 7.82 15.14 -7.86
C ALA A 361 6.33 14.79 -7.71
N PRO A 362 5.41 15.49 -8.42
CA PRO A 362 3.99 15.19 -8.36
C PRO A 362 3.69 13.76 -8.80
N VAL A 363 2.78 13.10 -8.12
CA VAL A 363 2.13 11.87 -8.58
C VAL A 363 0.81 12.22 -9.26
N ASP A 364 0.19 11.26 -9.96
CA ASP A 364 -1.08 11.49 -10.67
C ASP A 364 -2.17 12.10 -9.77
N ASN A 365 -2.23 11.66 -8.50
CA ASN A 365 -3.17 12.19 -7.51
C ASN A 365 -2.94 13.68 -7.15
N ASP A 366 -1.71 14.19 -7.28
CA ASP A 366 -1.40 15.61 -7.01
C ASP A 366 -1.84 16.52 -8.15
N LEU A 367 -1.98 15.97 -9.36
CA LEU A 367 -2.19 16.75 -10.57
C LEU A 367 -3.67 17.11 -10.81
N GLN A 368 -4.60 16.61 -9.97
CA GLN A 368 -6.06 16.76 -10.11
C GLN A 368 -6.53 16.58 -11.55
N PHE A 369 -7.10 15.42 -11.87
CA PHE A 369 -7.89 15.30 -13.10
C PHE A 369 -9.16 16.13 -12.88
N GLY A 370 -9.25 17.25 -13.60
CA GLY A 370 -10.33 18.23 -13.51
C GLY A 370 -11.68 17.70 -13.98
#